data_AF-C0XQV7-F1
#
_entry.id   AF-C0XQV7-F1
#
_cell.length_a   1.000
_cell.length_b   1.000
_cell.length_c   1.000
_cell.angle_alpha   90.00
_cell.angle_beta   90.00
_cell.angle_gamma   90.00
#
_symmetry.space_group_name_H-M   'P 1'
#
loop_
_entity.id
_entity.type
_entity.pdbx_description
1 polymer ?
#
loop_
_entity_poly.entity_id
_entity_poly.type
_entity_poly.pdbx_seq_one_letter_code
_entity_poly.pdbx_strand_id
1 'polypeptide(L)'
;MTNYRLIMRLLLAGSSYREIQARCGVAHATIAKARKTLDHHQITTPAQLDGLHDDDLHCLVGDGRMTVAGEFVPIDLDTVIAARTGRKKTPLNVLWADYLTLPSTGLRHYSYERFRQLVGQEVAARGLTARIQHIPGHTMQVDWAGTKMRITDFVTHRTTSISVFVATLPYSGMVFAIGCVDERQPNWLAAHRQAFEYFNGVAEVIVPDNASTASNAIRPGDRARRVNAAYEEFLTHYNTAALPARPIKPQDKGNVEAGVKVVTNWAIRRLADREFTNLDDLNTALRAAVEQINDRTPFREQPVSRRQIFQEAEAELLAQLPQEPFLPTVWKKSKVAPDWHITIATVHYSVPHQHVGATVDVRIRGEQLDVFADGDTIATHTVSAQRGAYVTDVAHCPPGMEDANNLWSSQYFLTQATRVGPNTRKAIADLLASKPIVAQAYLPARNILAMGKGANKPILEQACHRLVDESTRRRVISYTAVKNMMAAVRSDQAARPTTPPAPRAHARSTPPPHLPRDRGGMLGGVGQFSLEALTGTSGNEEESK
;
A
#
# COMPACT_ATOMS: atom_id res chain seq x y z
N MET A 1 54.55 -19.41 -3.13
CA MET A 1 55.42 -19.77 -1.98
C MET A 1 56.63 -20.51 -2.51
N THR A 2 57.82 -20.26 -1.95
CA THR A 2 59.05 -20.93 -2.36
C THR A 2 59.03 -22.39 -1.94
N ASN A 3 59.20 -23.32 -2.89
CA ASN A 3 59.23 -24.76 -2.61
C ASN A 3 60.63 -25.19 -2.14
N TYR A 4 60.89 -25.07 -0.84
CA TYR A 4 62.20 -25.42 -0.25
C TYR A 4 62.53 -26.90 -0.37
N ARG A 5 61.53 -27.79 -0.32
CA ARG A 5 61.75 -29.23 -0.49
C ARG A 5 62.33 -29.54 -1.88
N LEU A 6 61.77 -28.96 -2.93
CA LEU A 6 62.28 -29.14 -4.30
C LEU A 6 63.71 -28.60 -4.44
N ILE A 7 64.00 -27.42 -3.89
CA ILE A 7 65.34 -26.81 -3.92
C ILE A 7 66.36 -27.69 -3.19
N MET A 8 66.02 -28.19 -1.99
CA MET A 8 66.89 -29.05 -1.20
C MET A 8 67.13 -30.41 -1.85
N ARG A 9 66.11 -31.02 -2.48
CA ARG A 9 66.30 -32.26 -3.27
C ARG A 9 67.27 -32.05 -4.44
N LEU A 10 67.17 -30.93 -5.16
CA LEU A 10 68.08 -30.63 -6.27
C LEU A 10 69.51 -30.37 -5.80
N LEU A 11 69.69 -29.77 -4.62
CA LEU A 11 71.00 -29.60 -3.98
C LEU A 11 71.63 -30.95 -3.59
N LEU A 12 70.84 -31.85 -2.99
CA LEU A 12 71.28 -33.21 -2.64
C LEU A 12 71.60 -34.07 -3.88
N ALA A 13 70.93 -33.82 -5.01
CA ALA A 13 71.21 -34.45 -6.30
C ALA A 13 72.44 -33.87 -7.03
N GLY A 14 73.14 -32.89 -6.44
CA GLY A 14 74.35 -32.31 -7.02
C GLY A 14 74.12 -31.28 -8.14
N SER A 15 72.90 -30.76 -8.30
CA SER A 15 72.61 -29.75 -9.32
C SER A 15 73.29 -28.41 -9.01
N SER A 16 73.74 -27.69 -10.04
CA SER A 16 74.38 -26.38 -9.90
C SER A 16 73.37 -25.29 -9.52
N TYR A 17 73.84 -24.20 -8.90
CA TYR A 17 72.94 -23.11 -8.48
C TYR A 17 72.20 -22.46 -9.66
N ARG A 18 72.84 -22.40 -10.84
CA ARG A 18 72.22 -21.87 -12.06
C ARG A 18 71.08 -22.74 -12.57
N GLU A 19 71.24 -24.07 -12.51
CA GLU A 19 70.18 -25.01 -12.90
C GLU A 19 68.99 -24.95 -11.94
N ILE A 20 69.26 -24.81 -10.64
CA ILE A 20 68.22 -24.68 -9.62
C ILE A 20 67.47 -23.35 -9.78
N GLN A 21 68.16 -22.26 -10.07
CA GLN A 21 67.53 -20.98 -10.38
C GLN A 21 66.64 -21.08 -11.62
N ALA A 22 67.12 -21.72 -12.69
CA ALA A 22 66.35 -21.89 -13.93
C ALA A 22 65.10 -22.76 -13.74
N ARG A 23 65.17 -23.82 -12.90
CA ARG A 23 64.04 -24.71 -12.62
C ARG A 23 63.03 -24.16 -11.63
N CYS A 24 63.49 -23.47 -10.59
CA CYS A 24 62.64 -23.07 -9.46
C CYS A 24 62.33 -21.56 -9.44
N GLY A 25 62.96 -20.75 -10.31
CA GLY A 25 62.73 -19.30 -10.37
C GLY A 25 63.21 -18.54 -9.13
N VAL A 26 64.14 -19.09 -8.36
CA VAL A 26 64.59 -18.53 -7.06
C VAL A 26 65.98 -17.89 -7.14
N ALA A 27 66.19 -16.81 -6.39
CA ALA A 27 67.48 -16.14 -6.32
C ALA A 27 68.58 -17.03 -5.70
N HIS A 28 69.83 -16.87 -6.16
CA HIS A 28 71.01 -17.59 -5.62
C HIS A 28 71.14 -17.48 -4.09
N ALA A 29 70.77 -16.34 -3.49
CA ALA A 29 70.79 -16.16 -2.04
C ALA A 29 69.86 -17.15 -1.30
N THR A 30 68.71 -17.48 -1.89
CA THR A 30 67.75 -18.43 -1.30
C THR A 30 68.25 -19.86 -1.41
N ILE A 31 68.90 -20.20 -2.54
CA ILE A 31 69.57 -21.50 -2.74
C ILE A 31 70.72 -21.67 -1.75
N ALA A 32 71.51 -20.61 -1.54
CA ALA A 32 72.60 -20.61 -0.56
C ALA A 32 72.11 -20.80 0.87
N LYS A 33 70.99 -20.16 1.26
CA LYS A 33 70.35 -20.38 2.56
C LYS A 33 69.90 -21.83 2.73
N ALA A 34 69.21 -22.39 1.73
CA ALA A 34 68.78 -23.79 1.76
C ALA A 34 69.95 -24.78 1.89
N ARG A 35 71.08 -24.53 1.21
CA ARG A 35 72.29 -25.35 1.35
C ARG A 35 72.88 -25.27 2.76
N LYS A 36 72.98 -24.05 3.32
CA LYS A 36 73.48 -23.85 4.69
C LYS A 36 72.60 -24.57 5.72
N THR A 37 71.29 -24.59 5.52
CA THR A 37 70.35 -25.33 6.37
C THR A 37 70.57 -26.85 6.25
N LEU A 38 70.78 -27.39 5.04
CA LEU A 38 71.11 -28.81 4.85
C LEU A 38 72.40 -29.20 5.60
N ASP A 39 73.44 -28.36 5.46
CA ASP A 39 74.74 -28.59 6.11
C ASP A 39 74.62 -28.51 7.64
N HIS A 40 73.86 -27.53 8.17
CA HIS A 40 73.67 -27.34 9.61
C HIS A 40 72.91 -28.50 10.26
N HIS A 41 71.87 -29.01 9.60
CA HIS A 41 71.05 -30.12 10.11
C HIS A 41 71.56 -31.50 9.68
N GLN A 42 72.74 -31.56 9.02
CA GLN A 42 73.36 -32.80 8.55
C GLN A 42 72.44 -33.68 7.69
N ILE A 43 71.55 -33.03 6.93
CA ILE A 43 70.62 -33.71 6.01
C ILE A 43 71.41 -34.04 4.75
N THR A 44 71.74 -35.32 4.57
CA THR A 44 72.61 -35.80 3.49
C THR A 44 71.89 -36.70 2.50
N THR A 45 70.68 -37.17 2.83
CA THR A 45 69.89 -38.07 1.97
C THR A 45 68.48 -37.53 1.72
N PRO A 46 67.89 -37.76 0.53
CA PRO A 46 66.51 -37.37 0.25
C PRO A 46 65.48 -37.99 1.21
N ALA A 47 65.75 -39.18 1.75
CA ALA A 47 64.88 -39.84 2.72
C ALA A 47 64.77 -39.06 4.05
N GLN A 48 65.84 -38.39 4.49
CA GLN A 48 65.81 -37.52 5.67
C GLN A 48 64.99 -36.25 5.42
N LEU A 49 64.96 -35.77 4.18
CA LEU A 49 64.15 -34.62 3.78
C LEU A 49 62.66 -34.95 3.71
N ASP A 50 62.33 -36.17 3.28
CA ASP A 50 60.94 -36.65 3.15
C ASP A 50 60.25 -36.87 4.51
N GLY A 51 61.03 -37.00 5.58
CA GLY A 51 60.53 -37.06 6.96
C GLY A 51 60.15 -35.69 7.58
N LEU A 52 60.44 -34.57 6.90
CA LEU A 52 60.14 -33.21 7.38
C LEU A 52 58.91 -32.63 6.69
N HIS A 53 58.00 -31.99 7.44
CA HIS A 53 56.83 -31.31 6.86
C HIS A 53 57.26 -30.05 6.10
N ASP A 54 56.49 -29.62 5.09
CA ASP A 54 56.84 -28.44 4.29
C ASP A 54 56.87 -27.14 5.12
N ASP A 55 56.04 -27.07 6.17
CA ASP A 55 56.01 -25.95 7.11
C ASP A 55 57.28 -25.89 7.97
N ASP A 56 57.78 -27.05 8.41
CA ASP A 56 59.04 -27.15 9.16
C ASP A 56 60.21 -26.71 8.28
N LEU A 57 60.23 -27.13 7.01
CA LEU A 57 61.24 -26.70 6.04
C LEU A 57 61.20 -25.18 5.81
N HIS A 58 60.00 -24.58 5.80
CA HIS A 58 59.84 -23.13 5.71
C HIS A 58 60.38 -22.42 6.95
N CYS A 59 60.19 -22.99 8.14
CA CYS A 59 60.75 -22.49 9.39
C CYS A 59 62.28 -22.63 9.46
N LEU A 60 62.82 -23.75 8.98
CA LEU A 60 64.25 -24.06 9.01
C LEU A 60 65.08 -23.22 8.02
N VAL A 61 64.51 -22.83 6.89
CA VAL A 61 65.17 -21.98 5.87
C VAL A 61 64.80 -20.50 6.00
N GLY A 62 63.68 -20.21 6.67
CA GLY A 62 63.19 -18.87 6.95
C GLY A 62 64.15 -18.04 7.82
N ASP A 63 64.01 -16.73 7.75
CA ASP A 63 64.97 -15.72 8.22
C ASP A 63 65.09 -15.55 9.74
N GLY A 64 64.93 -16.63 10.53
CA GLY A 64 65.05 -16.57 11.98
C GLY A 64 64.06 -15.61 12.66
N ARG A 65 63.01 -15.16 11.96
CA ARG A 65 61.82 -14.58 12.58
C ARG A 65 61.08 -15.71 13.28
N MET A 66 61.67 -16.16 14.38
CA MET A 66 61.02 -17.00 15.36
C MET A 66 59.66 -16.35 15.64
N THR A 67 58.61 -17.13 15.52
CA THR A 67 57.40 -16.90 16.29
C THR A 67 57.87 -16.76 17.73
N VAL A 68 57.87 -15.54 18.26
CA VAL A 68 58.30 -15.22 19.62
C VAL A 68 57.23 -15.75 20.59
N ALA A 69 57.14 -17.07 20.70
CA ALA A 69 56.45 -17.74 21.78
C ALA A 69 57.42 -17.76 22.97
N GLY A 70 57.52 -16.61 23.67
CA GLY A 70 58.40 -16.49 24.84
C GLY A 70 58.57 -15.09 25.44
N GLU A 71 58.28 -14.00 24.72
CA GLU A 71 58.44 -12.62 25.24
C GLU A 71 57.16 -11.98 25.77
N PHE A 72 56.01 -12.66 25.63
CA PHE A 72 54.71 -12.07 25.93
C PHE A 72 53.97 -12.81 27.03
N VAL A 73 53.25 -12.05 27.86
CA VAL A 73 52.37 -12.62 28.89
C VAL A 73 51.32 -13.50 28.20
N PRO A 74 51.20 -14.79 28.56
CA PRO A 74 50.24 -15.68 27.93
C PRO A 74 48.80 -15.19 28.16
N ILE A 75 47.97 -15.27 27.12
CA ILE A 75 46.54 -14.95 27.23
C ILE A 75 45.82 -16.24 27.63
N ASP A 76 45.04 -16.20 28.70
CA ASP A 76 44.06 -17.24 28.99
C ASP A 76 42.86 -17.09 28.02
N LEU A 77 42.99 -17.72 26.86
CA LEU A 77 42.01 -17.65 25.80
C LEU A 77 40.68 -18.33 26.19
N ASP A 78 40.72 -19.35 27.05
CA ASP A 78 39.53 -20.03 27.57
C ASP A 78 38.66 -19.08 28.40
N THR A 79 39.26 -18.37 29.34
CA THR A 79 38.57 -17.39 30.18
C THR A 79 38.04 -16.22 29.34
N VAL A 80 38.82 -15.72 28.38
CA VAL A 80 38.39 -14.64 27.46
C VAL A 80 37.20 -15.07 26.59
N ILE A 81 37.18 -16.31 26.10
CA ILE A 81 36.07 -16.85 25.30
C ILE A 81 34.84 -17.10 26.18
N ALA A 82 35.02 -17.64 27.39
CA ALA A 82 33.94 -17.85 28.35
C ALA A 82 33.26 -16.53 28.75
N ALA A 83 34.03 -15.47 29.02
CA ALA A 83 33.53 -14.13 29.33
C ALA A 83 32.77 -13.46 28.16
N ARG A 84 32.93 -14.00 26.94
CA ARG A 84 32.21 -13.57 25.73
C ARG A 84 31.09 -14.52 25.33
N THR A 85 30.92 -15.63 26.04
CA THR A 85 29.91 -16.65 25.79
C THR A 85 28.79 -16.52 26.84
N GLY A 86 27.64 -15.96 26.46
CA GLY A 86 26.52 -15.75 27.38
C GLY A 86 25.67 -14.51 27.08
N ARG A 87 24.75 -14.17 27.99
CA ARG A 87 23.78 -13.05 27.87
C ARG A 87 24.41 -11.66 28.09
N LYS A 88 25.44 -11.55 28.93
CA LYS A 88 26.22 -10.32 29.14
C LYS A 88 27.61 -10.52 28.57
N LYS A 89 27.92 -9.87 27.46
CA LYS A 89 29.21 -9.99 26.78
C LYS A 89 30.09 -8.83 27.19
N THR A 90 31.19 -9.12 27.88
CA THR A 90 32.20 -8.11 28.17
C THR A 90 32.89 -7.69 26.86
N PRO A 91 32.99 -6.38 26.55
CA PRO A 91 33.59 -5.93 25.30
C PRO A 91 35.10 -6.24 25.31
N LEU A 92 35.67 -6.48 24.11
CA LEU A 92 37.03 -7.04 23.98
C LEU A 92 38.12 -6.08 24.51
N ASN A 93 37.85 -4.77 24.45
CA ASN A 93 38.72 -3.75 25.00
C ASN A 93 38.80 -3.81 26.54
N VAL A 94 37.71 -4.19 27.22
CA VAL A 94 37.71 -4.38 28.69
C VAL A 94 38.50 -5.62 29.05
N LEU A 95 38.31 -6.73 28.34
CA LEU A 95 39.10 -7.95 28.55
C LEU A 95 40.59 -7.75 28.24
N TRP A 96 40.91 -6.88 27.28
CA TRP A 96 42.29 -6.47 27.01
C TRP A 96 42.84 -5.58 28.13
N ALA A 97 42.05 -4.65 28.67
CA ALA A 97 42.45 -3.85 29.83
C ALA A 97 42.71 -4.73 31.06
N ASP A 98 41.85 -5.72 31.32
CA ASP A 98 42.05 -6.70 32.39
C ASP A 98 43.33 -7.53 32.16
N TYR A 99 43.61 -7.93 30.92
CA TYR A 99 44.85 -8.61 30.54
C TYR A 99 46.11 -7.76 30.82
N LEU A 100 46.06 -6.44 30.61
CA LEU A 100 47.18 -5.53 30.95
C LEU A 100 47.45 -5.45 32.45
N THR A 101 46.49 -5.81 33.31
CA THR A 101 46.68 -5.82 34.77
C THR A 101 47.36 -7.09 35.29
N LEU A 102 47.52 -8.12 34.44
CA LEU A 102 48.19 -9.35 34.82
C LEU A 102 49.69 -9.10 35.09
N PRO A 103 50.27 -9.71 36.14
CA PRO A 103 51.67 -9.51 36.48
C PRO A 103 52.60 -9.93 35.34
N SER A 104 53.38 -8.97 34.84
CA SER A 104 54.43 -9.18 33.85
C SER A 104 55.75 -9.47 34.54
N THR A 105 56.04 -10.74 34.83
CA THR A 105 57.37 -11.16 35.31
C THR A 105 58.42 -11.05 34.18
N GLY A 106 58.74 -9.82 33.78
CA GLY A 106 59.70 -9.51 32.71
C GLY A 106 59.18 -9.66 31.27
N LEU A 107 57.92 -10.07 31.09
CA LEU A 107 57.28 -10.26 29.79
C LEU A 107 56.47 -9.04 29.36
N ARG A 108 56.35 -8.78 28.06
CA ARG A 108 55.53 -7.69 27.51
C ARG A 108 54.09 -8.14 27.35
N HIS A 109 53.12 -7.24 27.46
CA HIS A 109 51.74 -7.55 27.09
C HIS A 109 51.53 -7.40 25.59
N TYR A 110 50.63 -8.20 25.01
CA TYR A 110 50.20 -8.04 23.62
C TYR A 110 49.49 -6.70 23.37
N SER A 111 49.74 -6.10 22.21
CA SER A 111 48.94 -4.97 21.71
C SER A 111 47.49 -5.38 21.48
N TYR A 112 46.56 -4.40 21.51
CA TYR A 112 45.14 -4.66 21.31
C TYR A 112 44.82 -5.38 19.99
N GLU A 113 45.50 -5.00 18.90
CA GLU A 113 45.32 -5.62 17.59
C GLU A 113 45.78 -7.08 17.58
N ARG A 114 46.92 -7.37 18.20
CA ARG A 114 47.43 -8.74 18.31
C ARG A 114 46.57 -9.60 19.23
N PHE A 115 46.12 -9.04 20.35
CA PHE A 115 45.18 -9.68 21.26
C PHE A 115 43.88 -10.07 20.54
N ARG A 116 43.31 -9.13 19.76
CA ARG A 116 42.12 -9.39 18.94
C ARG A 116 42.36 -10.48 17.88
N GLN A 117 43.52 -10.47 17.23
CA GLN A 117 43.88 -11.47 16.23
C GLN A 117 43.97 -12.88 16.84
N LEU A 118 44.63 -13.02 17.99
CA LEU A 118 44.79 -14.30 18.69
C LEU A 118 43.46 -14.85 19.19
N VAL A 119 42.62 -14.01 19.81
CA VAL A 119 41.26 -14.39 20.22
C VAL A 119 40.41 -14.77 19.00
N GLY A 120 40.55 -14.06 17.88
CA GLY A 120 39.85 -14.37 16.63
C GLY A 120 40.27 -15.71 16.02
N GLN A 121 41.57 -16.01 16.03
CA GLN A 121 42.13 -17.29 15.57
C GLN A 121 41.63 -18.45 16.43
N GLU A 122 41.63 -18.27 17.75
CA GLU A 122 41.16 -19.29 18.69
C GLU A 122 39.65 -19.54 18.60
N VAL A 123 38.85 -18.48 18.44
CA VAL A 123 37.40 -18.60 18.19
C VAL A 123 37.12 -19.30 16.86
N ALA A 124 37.92 -19.02 15.83
CA ALA A 124 37.82 -19.70 14.54
C ALA A 124 38.24 -21.19 14.64
N ALA A 125 39.31 -21.49 15.38
CA ALA A 125 39.81 -22.85 15.61
C ALA A 125 38.83 -23.70 16.45
N ARG A 126 38.16 -23.08 17.43
CA ARG A 126 37.16 -23.74 18.29
C ARG A 126 35.77 -23.91 17.63
N GLY A 127 35.60 -23.43 16.40
CA GLY A 127 34.40 -23.72 15.59
C GLY A 127 33.06 -23.26 16.16
N LEU A 128 33.03 -22.33 17.14
CA LEU A 128 31.80 -21.90 17.81
C LEU A 128 31.21 -20.60 17.22
N THR A 129 31.11 -20.54 15.90
CA THR A 129 30.01 -19.82 15.24
C THR A 129 29.65 -20.60 13.99
N ALA A 130 28.52 -21.29 14.02
CA ALA A 130 27.93 -21.82 12.81
C ALA A 130 27.70 -20.66 11.84
N ARG A 131 28.52 -20.56 10.80
CA ARG A 131 28.15 -19.76 9.62
C ARG A 131 26.94 -20.46 9.05
N ILE A 132 25.77 -19.81 9.07
CA ILE A 132 24.58 -20.33 8.42
C ILE A 132 24.95 -20.45 6.93
N GLN A 133 25.12 -21.67 6.45
CA GLN A 133 25.26 -21.92 5.04
C GLN A 133 23.87 -21.73 4.44
N HIS A 134 23.75 -20.74 3.56
CA HIS A 134 22.52 -20.54 2.81
C HIS A 134 22.52 -21.48 1.62
N ILE A 135 21.43 -22.23 1.48
CA ILE A 135 21.19 -23.03 0.28
C ILE A 135 20.64 -22.06 -0.77
N PRO A 136 21.19 -22.04 -2.00
CA PRO A 136 20.66 -21.18 -3.06
C PRO A 136 19.18 -21.46 -3.31
N GLY A 137 18.37 -20.40 -3.45
CA GLY A 137 16.94 -20.50 -3.78
C GLY A 137 16.04 -20.96 -2.63
N HIS A 138 16.61 -21.45 -1.53
CA HIS A 138 15.85 -21.97 -0.41
C HIS A 138 15.24 -20.88 0.48
N THR A 139 15.99 -19.81 0.81
CA THR A 139 15.50 -18.76 1.72
C THR A 139 15.49 -17.38 1.09
N MET A 140 14.37 -16.66 1.24
CA MET A 140 14.30 -15.21 1.04
C MET A 140 14.02 -14.53 2.38
N GLN A 141 14.81 -13.52 2.70
CA GLN A 141 14.70 -12.76 3.93
C GLN A 141 14.02 -11.43 3.67
N VAL A 142 13.06 -11.06 4.50
CA VAL A 142 12.23 -9.84 4.29
C VAL A 142 12.09 -9.04 5.57
N ASP A 143 12.15 -7.72 5.44
CA ASP A 143 12.00 -6.78 6.57
C ASP A 143 11.58 -5.39 6.08
N TRP A 144 11.10 -4.56 7.01
CA TRP A 144 10.92 -3.13 6.80
C TRP A 144 12.19 -2.38 7.22
N ALA A 145 12.70 -1.52 6.36
CA ALA A 145 13.80 -0.65 6.73
C ALA A 145 13.37 0.28 7.87
N GLY A 146 14.13 0.29 8.97
CA GLY A 146 13.85 1.17 10.11
C GLY A 146 13.94 2.67 9.80
N THR A 147 14.59 3.05 8.71
CA THR A 147 14.65 4.44 8.23
C THR A 147 13.58 4.67 7.17
N LYS A 148 12.64 5.57 7.42
CA LYS A 148 11.58 5.92 6.48
C LYS A 148 12.03 7.02 5.50
N MET A 149 11.56 6.93 4.27
CA MET A 149 11.70 7.99 3.27
C MET A 149 10.52 8.97 3.36
N ARG A 150 10.54 10.02 2.54
CA ARG A 150 9.57 11.11 2.58
C ARG A 150 9.17 11.53 1.17
N ILE A 151 7.88 11.85 1.02
CA ILE A 151 7.31 12.49 -0.17
C ILE A 151 6.66 13.79 0.29
N THR A 152 6.88 14.87 -0.44
CA THR A 152 6.32 16.19 -0.14
C THR A 152 5.39 16.62 -1.25
N ASP A 153 4.14 16.92 -0.89
CA ASP A 153 3.16 17.48 -1.82
C ASP A 153 3.52 18.94 -2.14
N PHE A 154 3.61 19.28 -3.43
CA PHE A 154 3.99 20.61 -3.91
C PHE A 154 2.91 21.68 -3.64
N VAL A 155 1.65 21.28 -3.48
CA VAL A 155 0.53 22.20 -3.23
C VAL A 155 0.35 22.43 -1.74
N THR A 156 0.33 21.34 -0.96
CA THR A 156 0.01 21.42 0.47
C THR A 156 1.24 21.52 1.37
N HIS A 157 2.45 21.34 0.82
CA HIS A 157 3.71 21.21 1.55
C HIS A 157 3.68 20.16 2.67
N ARG A 158 2.73 19.21 2.60
CA ARG A 158 2.64 18.11 3.57
C ARG A 158 3.62 17.03 3.22
N THR A 159 4.43 16.64 4.20
CA THR A 159 5.36 15.53 4.06
C THR A 159 4.73 14.23 4.58
N THR A 160 4.65 13.23 3.71
CA THR A 160 4.19 11.88 4.06
C THR A 160 5.39 10.95 4.22
N SER A 161 5.41 10.18 5.30
CA SER A 161 6.47 9.21 5.55
C SER A 161 6.18 7.91 4.78
N ILE A 162 7.19 7.39 4.10
CA ILE A 162 7.14 6.19 3.27
C ILE A 162 8.03 5.12 3.91
N SER A 163 7.44 3.97 4.22
CA SER A 163 8.16 2.81 4.72
C SER A 163 8.79 2.04 3.55
N VAL A 164 10.02 1.57 3.71
CA VAL A 164 10.73 0.84 2.64
C VAL A 164 10.75 -0.64 2.97
N PHE A 165 10.12 -1.45 2.14
CA PHE A 165 10.21 -2.90 2.19
C PHE A 165 11.54 -3.34 1.58
N VAL A 166 12.22 -4.30 2.21
CA VAL A 166 13.47 -4.88 1.71
C VAL A 166 13.34 -6.40 1.67
N ALA A 167 13.67 -7.00 0.53
CA ALA A 167 13.86 -8.43 0.38
C ALA A 167 15.32 -8.73 0.04
N THR A 168 15.86 -9.84 0.53
CA THR A 168 17.25 -10.25 0.30
C THR A 168 17.33 -11.76 0.15
N LEU A 169 18.03 -12.22 -0.89
CA LEU A 169 18.44 -13.62 -1.04
C LEU A 169 19.81 -13.80 -0.38
N PRO A 170 19.93 -14.51 0.76
CA PRO A 170 21.18 -14.51 1.53
C PRO A 170 22.36 -15.22 0.84
N TYR A 171 22.08 -16.17 -0.07
CA TYR A 171 23.12 -16.89 -0.81
C TYR A 171 23.84 -15.96 -1.78
N SER A 172 23.14 -15.42 -2.79
CA SER A 172 23.71 -14.46 -3.75
C SER A 172 23.97 -13.08 -3.15
N GLY A 173 23.26 -12.73 -2.07
CA GLY A 173 23.25 -11.39 -1.51
C GLY A 173 22.46 -10.38 -2.33
N MET A 174 21.68 -10.84 -3.33
CA MET A 174 20.83 -9.99 -4.16
C MET A 174 19.76 -9.33 -3.29
N VAL A 175 19.51 -8.04 -3.51
CA VAL A 175 18.55 -7.25 -2.74
C VAL A 175 17.47 -6.66 -3.63
N PHE A 176 16.28 -6.49 -3.07
CA PHE A 176 15.17 -5.76 -3.65
C PHE A 176 14.65 -4.77 -2.61
N ALA A 177 14.22 -3.58 -3.05
CA ALA A 177 13.57 -2.63 -2.15
C ALA A 177 12.49 -1.83 -2.87
N ILE A 178 11.41 -1.54 -2.14
CA ILE A 178 10.30 -0.72 -2.62
C ILE A 178 9.71 0.13 -1.50
N GLY A 179 9.33 1.36 -1.81
CA GLY A 179 8.59 2.25 -0.92
C GLY A 179 7.09 1.95 -0.91
N CYS A 180 6.52 1.95 0.29
CA CYS A 180 5.10 1.75 0.56
C CYS A 180 4.57 2.84 1.50
N VAL A 181 3.30 3.21 1.33
CA VAL A 181 2.65 4.26 2.15
C VAL A 181 2.45 3.86 3.61
N ASP A 182 2.34 2.56 3.89
CA ASP A 182 2.26 2.01 5.25
C ASP A 182 2.81 0.58 5.32
N GLU A 183 2.94 0.06 6.55
CA GLU A 183 3.46 -1.29 6.84
C GLU A 183 2.33 -2.32 7.07
N ARG A 184 1.13 -2.07 6.52
CA ARG A 184 -0.04 -2.94 6.72
C ARG A 184 -0.03 -4.13 5.76
N GLN A 185 -0.85 -5.14 6.09
CA GLN A 185 -0.95 -6.39 5.33
C GLN A 185 -1.09 -6.19 3.81
N PRO A 186 -1.93 -5.29 3.26
CA PRO A 186 -2.07 -5.15 1.81
C PRO A 186 -0.76 -4.74 1.13
N ASN A 187 -0.06 -3.77 1.70
CA ASN A 187 1.23 -3.31 1.18
C ASN A 187 2.33 -4.37 1.38
N TRP A 188 2.27 -5.13 2.49
CA TRP A 188 3.15 -6.27 2.71
C TRP A 188 3.03 -7.33 1.61
N LEU A 189 1.80 -7.76 1.28
CA LEU A 189 1.56 -8.75 0.23
C LEU A 189 1.95 -8.22 -1.16
N ALA A 190 1.61 -6.95 -1.45
CA ALA A 190 1.97 -6.31 -2.70
C ALA A 190 3.50 -6.17 -2.89
N ALA A 191 4.23 -5.92 -1.79
CA ALA A 191 5.69 -5.84 -1.83
C ALA A 191 6.35 -7.22 -2.03
N HIS A 192 5.80 -8.29 -1.43
CA HIS A 192 6.25 -9.66 -1.70
C HIS A 192 6.06 -10.05 -3.16
N ARG A 193 4.87 -9.78 -3.71
CA ARG A 193 4.59 -10.03 -5.12
C ARG A 193 5.62 -9.34 -6.02
N GLN A 194 5.87 -8.05 -5.79
CA GLN A 194 6.85 -7.30 -6.58
C GLN A 194 8.28 -7.80 -6.39
N ALA A 195 8.64 -8.31 -5.20
CA ALA A 195 9.93 -8.94 -4.98
C ALA A 195 10.06 -10.25 -5.77
N PHE A 196 9.02 -11.09 -5.77
CA PHE A 196 9.00 -12.33 -6.55
C PHE A 196 9.07 -12.06 -8.06
N GLU A 197 8.35 -11.05 -8.55
CA GLU A 197 8.43 -10.57 -9.93
C GLU A 197 9.85 -10.06 -10.26
N TYR A 198 10.49 -9.33 -9.33
CA TYR A 198 11.85 -8.82 -9.50
C TYR A 198 12.90 -9.93 -9.59
N PHE A 199 12.80 -10.95 -8.74
CA PHE A 199 13.67 -12.13 -8.78
C PHE A 199 13.25 -13.13 -9.88
N ASN A 200 12.13 -12.91 -10.55
CA ASN A 200 11.52 -13.83 -11.51
C ASN A 200 11.33 -15.25 -10.95
N GLY A 201 10.98 -15.35 -9.67
CA GLY A 201 10.81 -16.63 -8.98
C GLY A 201 10.53 -16.48 -7.50
N VAL A 202 10.15 -17.58 -6.87
CA VAL A 202 9.78 -17.66 -5.45
C VAL A 202 10.76 -18.57 -4.71
N ALA A 203 11.28 -18.10 -3.58
CA ALA A 203 12.09 -18.94 -2.69
C ALA A 203 11.21 -19.92 -1.91
N GLU A 204 11.75 -21.09 -1.56
CA GLU A 204 11.01 -22.13 -0.82
C GLU A 204 10.49 -21.63 0.55
N VAL A 205 11.31 -20.84 1.25
CA VAL A 205 11.00 -20.31 2.58
C VAL A 205 11.23 -18.79 2.64
N ILE A 206 10.19 -18.06 3.02
CA ILE A 206 10.25 -16.65 3.37
C ILE A 206 10.50 -16.50 4.86
N VAL A 207 11.53 -15.76 5.23
CA VAL A 207 11.91 -15.50 6.63
C VAL A 207 11.66 -14.02 6.93
N PRO A 208 10.46 -13.68 7.46
CA PRO A 208 10.21 -12.33 7.93
C PRO A 208 10.88 -12.08 9.29
N ASP A 209 11.62 -10.98 9.42
CA ASP A 209 12.06 -10.49 10.73
C ASP A 209 10.98 -9.58 11.35
N ASN A 210 10.73 -9.80 12.64
CA ASN A 210 9.84 -9.03 13.52
C ASN A 210 8.54 -8.45 12.92
N ALA A 211 7.70 -9.26 12.30
CA ALA A 211 6.42 -8.78 11.77
C ALA A 211 5.24 -9.22 12.65
N SER A 212 4.76 -8.33 13.53
CA SER A 212 3.35 -8.37 13.97
C SER A 212 2.40 -8.36 12.77
N THR A 213 2.84 -7.82 11.63
CA THR A 213 2.11 -7.85 10.34
C THR A 213 2.09 -9.23 9.68
N ALA A 214 3.12 -10.07 9.83
CA ALA A 214 3.14 -11.41 9.22
C ALA A 214 2.57 -12.47 10.16
N SER A 215 2.51 -12.19 11.46
CA SER A 215 2.25 -13.20 12.47
C SER A 215 1.59 -12.61 13.73
N ASN A 216 0.43 -13.15 14.09
CA ASN A 216 -0.26 -12.81 15.33
C ASN A 216 0.18 -13.79 16.43
N ALA A 217 0.33 -13.33 17.67
CA ALA A 217 0.47 -14.23 18.81
C ALA A 217 -0.81 -15.06 18.92
N ILE A 218 -0.68 -16.39 19.10
CA ILE A 218 -1.85 -17.28 19.19
C ILE A 218 -2.74 -16.88 20.37
N ARG A 219 -2.14 -16.38 21.46
CA ARG A 219 -2.78 -15.73 22.62
C ARG A 219 -1.87 -14.65 23.20
N PRO A 220 -2.39 -13.67 23.97
CA PRO A 220 -1.54 -12.75 24.73
C PRO A 220 -0.57 -13.54 25.63
N GLY A 221 0.74 -13.34 25.44
CA GLY A 221 1.78 -14.03 26.22
C GLY A 221 2.27 -15.37 25.66
N ASP A 222 1.69 -15.87 24.56
CA ASP A 222 2.17 -17.10 23.92
C ASP A 222 3.39 -16.85 23.01
N ARG A 223 4.34 -17.79 23.01
CA ARG A 223 5.56 -17.72 22.16
C ARG A 223 5.27 -18.20 20.74
N ALA A 224 4.24 -19.02 20.55
CA ALA A 224 3.82 -19.48 19.25
C ALA A 224 3.07 -18.35 18.51
N ARG A 225 3.51 -18.07 17.28
CA ARG A 225 2.87 -17.09 16.40
C ARG A 225 2.23 -17.82 15.22
N ARG A 226 0.98 -17.51 14.92
CA ARG A 226 0.30 -18.03 13.73
C ARG A 226 0.36 -16.97 12.64
N VAL A 227 0.69 -17.42 11.44
CA VAL A 227 0.61 -16.60 10.24
C VAL A 227 -0.83 -16.12 10.05
N ASN A 228 -1.02 -14.86 9.68
CA ASN A 228 -2.36 -14.32 9.40
C ASN A 228 -3.01 -15.12 8.26
N ALA A 229 -4.32 -15.41 8.34
CA ALA A 229 -5.03 -16.20 7.32
C ALA A 229 -4.84 -15.64 5.89
N ALA A 230 -4.85 -14.32 5.73
CA ALA A 230 -4.59 -13.68 4.44
C ALA A 230 -3.14 -13.88 3.94
N TYR A 231 -2.16 -14.02 4.85
CA TYR A 231 -0.79 -14.31 4.47
C TYR A 231 -0.59 -15.81 4.20
N GLU A 232 -1.32 -16.69 4.90
CA GLU A 232 -1.33 -18.14 4.65
C GLU A 232 -1.89 -18.45 3.26
N GLU A 233 -2.99 -17.80 2.86
CA GLU A 233 -3.57 -17.92 1.50
C GLU A 233 -2.57 -17.44 0.43
N PHE A 234 -1.88 -16.32 0.69
CA PHE A 234 -0.83 -15.79 -0.18
C PHE A 234 0.33 -16.77 -0.35
N LEU A 235 0.86 -17.31 0.76
CA LEU A 235 1.97 -18.26 0.75
C LEU A 235 1.60 -19.55 -0.01
N THR A 236 0.36 -20.02 0.17
CA THR A 236 -0.18 -21.18 -0.55
C THR A 236 -0.27 -20.92 -2.06
N HIS A 237 -0.73 -19.74 -2.48
CA HIS A 237 -0.81 -19.36 -3.90
C HIS A 237 0.55 -19.37 -4.59
N TYR A 238 1.60 -18.91 -3.89
CA TYR A 238 2.97 -18.89 -4.41
C TYR A 238 3.77 -20.17 -4.09
N ASN A 239 3.13 -21.21 -3.54
CA ASN A 239 3.75 -22.48 -3.15
C ASN A 239 5.03 -22.30 -2.31
N THR A 240 4.98 -21.41 -1.33
CA THR A 240 6.10 -21.08 -0.44
C THR A 240 5.66 -21.14 1.02
N ALA A 241 6.59 -21.21 1.96
CA ALA A 241 6.31 -21.21 3.39
C ALA A 241 6.89 -19.97 4.07
N ALA A 242 6.20 -19.41 5.08
CA ALA A 242 6.80 -18.38 5.93
C ALA A 242 7.28 -18.99 7.25
N LEU A 243 8.55 -18.80 7.56
CA LEU A 243 9.15 -19.17 8.84
C LEU A 243 9.64 -17.92 9.56
N PRO A 244 8.83 -17.31 10.45
CA PRO A 244 9.26 -16.14 11.20
C PRO A 244 10.54 -16.40 12.00
N ALA A 245 11.48 -15.47 11.96
CA ALA A 245 12.72 -15.59 12.71
C ALA A 245 12.45 -15.68 14.23
N ARG A 246 13.16 -16.55 14.94
CA ARG A 246 12.96 -16.74 16.38
C ARG A 246 13.37 -15.45 17.14
N PRO A 247 12.51 -14.89 18.02
CA PRO A 247 12.72 -13.56 18.59
C PRO A 247 13.98 -13.37 19.48
N ILE A 248 14.80 -14.40 19.75
CA ILE A 248 15.88 -14.33 20.76
C ILE A 248 17.13 -15.15 20.36
N LYS A 249 17.52 -15.18 19.08
CA LYS A 249 18.88 -15.59 18.66
C LYS A 249 19.45 -14.61 17.62
N PRO A 250 20.52 -13.86 17.93
CA PRO A 250 21.12 -12.89 17.01
C PRO A 250 21.67 -13.47 15.70
N GLN A 251 21.89 -14.79 15.64
CA GLN A 251 22.60 -15.45 14.54
C GLN A 251 21.72 -15.64 13.28
N ASP A 252 20.41 -15.87 13.45
CA ASP A 252 19.47 -16.03 12.32
C ASP A 252 19.17 -14.68 11.63
N LYS A 253 19.53 -13.54 12.27
CA LYS A 253 19.25 -12.17 11.83
C LYS A 253 20.37 -11.52 11.01
N GLY A 254 21.55 -12.14 10.94
CA GLY A 254 22.76 -11.49 10.43
C GLY A 254 22.67 -10.99 8.99
N ASN A 255 21.99 -11.75 8.11
CA ASN A 255 21.90 -11.43 6.69
C ASN A 255 20.75 -10.48 6.35
N VAL A 256 19.61 -10.58 7.04
CA VAL A 256 18.49 -9.63 6.91
C VAL A 256 18.99 -8.25 7.32
N GLU A 257 19.63 -8.16 8.50
CA GLU A 257 20.21 -6.90 8.98
C GLU A 257 21.27 -6.37 8.02
N ALA A 258 22.09 -7.24 7.42
CA ALA A 258 23.08 -6.82 6.44
C ALA A 258 22.41 -6.27 5.16
N GLY A 259 21.39 -6.94 4.62
CA GLY A 259 20.64 -6.49 3.44
C GLY A 259 19.93 -5.16 3.68
N VAL A 260 19.19 -5.04 4.79
CA VAL A 260 18.53 -3.80 5.21
C VAL A 260 19.54 -2.67 5.45
N LYS A 261 20.67 -2.94 6.11
CA LYS A 261 21.74 -1.94 6.29
C LYS A 261 22.34 -1.49 4.95
N VAL A 262 22.52 -2.40 4.00
CA VAL A 262 23.02 -2.08 2.66
C VAL A 262 22.04 -1.16 1.94
N VAL A 263 20.75 -1.51 1.89
CA VAL A 263 19.72 -0.65 1.26
C VAL A 263 19.60 0.68 1.97
N THR A 264 19.63 0.69 3.31
CA THR A 264 19.56 1.92 4.11
C THR A 264 20.72 2.86 3.77
N ASN A 265 21.95 2.35 3.70
CA ASN A 265 23.12 3.19 3.48
C ASN A 265 23.30 3.61 2.01
N TRP A 266 23.06 2.71 1.06
CA TRP A 266 23.40 2.93 -0.34
C TRP A 266 22.23 3.38 -1.20
N ALA A 267 21.00 3.16 -0.75
CA ALA A 267 19.80 3.65 -1.43
C ALA A 267 19.12 4.76 -0.63
N ILE A 268 18.64 4.48 0.59
CA ILE A 268 17.83 5.44 1.37
C ILE A 268 18.63 6.71 1.70
N ARG A 269 19.82 6.57 2.31
CA ARG A 269 20.65 7.73 2.67
C ARG A 269 21.19 8.48 1.46
N ARG A 270 21.48 7.78 0.37
CA ARG A 270 21.96 8.40 -0.88
C ARG A 270 20.87 9.25 -1.55
N LEU A 271 19.61 8.90 -1.34
CA LEU A 271 18.45 9.62 -1.84
C LEU A 271 17.88 10.63 -0.83
N ALA A 272 18.51 10.80 0.34
CA ALA A 272 17.97 11.62 1.43
C ALA A 272 17.85 13.11 1.09
N ASP A 273 18.77 13.63 0.26
CA ASP A 273 18.79 15.03 -0.16
C ASP A 273 17.87 15.30 -1.36
N ARG A 274 17.26 14.26 -1.94
CA ARG A 274 16.36 14.39 -3.08
C ARG A 274 14.92 14.47 -2.59
N GLU A 275 14.21 15.51 -3.03
CA GLU A 275 12.77 15.62 -2.79
C GLU A 275 11.98 14.83 -3.83
N PHE A 276 10.93 14.14 -3.36
CA PHE A 276 10.01 13.38 -4.19
C PHE A 276 8.60 13.92 -4.01
N THR A 277 7.85 14.03 -5.10
CA THR A 277 6.47 14.57 -5.11
C THR A 277 5.41 13.47 -5.16
N ASN A 278 5.76 12.28 -5.65
CA ASN A 278 4.89 11.12 -5.72
C ASN A 278 5.67 9.82 -5.45
N LEU A 279 4.93 8.73 -5.23
CA LEU A 279 5.50 7.44 -4.86
C LEU A 279 6.22 6.75 -6.02
N ASP A 280 5.77 6.97 -7.25
CA ASP A 280 6.34 6.34 -8.43
C ASP A 280 7.74 6.88 -8.73
N ASP A 281 7.95 8.18 -8.58
CA ASP A 281 9.27 8.82 -8.70
C ASP A 281 10.24 8.33 -7.64
N LEU A 282 9.77 8.20 -6.39
CA LEU A 282 10.55 7.64 -5.29
C LEU A 282 10.95 6.21 -5.58
N ASN A 283 9.99 5.36 -5.99
CA ASN A 283 10.23 3.96 -6.30
C ASN A 283 11.13 3.78 -7.52
N THR A 284 11.04 4.66 -8.51
CA THR A 284 11.93 4.67 -9.68
C THR A 284 13.37 4.97 -9.26
N ALA A 285 13.58 5.99 -8.42
CA ALA A 285 14.90 6.32 -7.90
C ALA A 285 15.46 5.23 -6.98
N LEU A 286 14.60 4.64 -6.13
CA LEU A 286 14.98 3.56 -5.23
C LEU A 286 15.40 2.31 -6.03
N ARG A 287 14.64 1.95 -7.08
CA ARG A 287 14.98 0.87 -7.99
C ARG A 287 16.35 1.10 -8.64
N ALA A 288 16.61 2.29 -9.17
CA ALA A 288 17.91 2.62 -9.76
C ALA A 288 19.08 2.47 -8.76
N ALA A 289 18.87 2.85 -7.49
CA ALA A 289 19.88 2.65 -6.45
C ALA A 289 20.08 1.17 -6.09
N VAL A 290 19.00 0.37 -6.07
CA VAL A 290 19.06 -1.08 -5.87
C VAL A 290 19.80 -1.78 -7.01
N GLU A 291 19.55 -1.40 -8.27
CA GLU A 291 20.29 -1.91 -9.43
C GLU A 291 21.79 -1.66 -9.27
N GLN A 292 22.19 -0.44 -8.89
CA GLN A 292 23.60 -0.11 -8.62
C GLN A 292 24.21 -0.98 -7.50
N ILE A 293 23.44 -1.33 -6.47
CA ILE A 293 23.91 -2.22 -5.39
C ILE A 293 24.12 -3.64 -5.92
N ASN A 294 23.20 -4.14 -6.73
CA ASN A 294 23.21 -5.49 -7.27
C ASN A 294 24.30 -5.70 -8.33
N ASP A 295 24.58 -4.66 -9.13
CA ASP A 295 25.58 -4.70 -10.20
C ASP A 295 27.00 -4.31 -9.75
N ARG A 296 27.15 -3.85 -8.51
CA ARG A 296 28.45 -3.42 -8.00
C ARG A 296 29.43 -4.58 -7.89
N THR A 297 30.61 -4.36 -8.48
CA THR A 297 31.79 -5.23 -8.41
C THR A 297 32.95 -4.46 -7.77
N PRO A 298 33.82 -5.09 -6.95
CA PRO A 298 33.77 -6.49 -6.50
C PRO A 298 32.78 -6.73 -5.36
N PHE A 299 32.30 -7.97 -5.23
CA PHE A 299 31.47 -8.44 -4.13
C PHE A 299 32.11 -9.65 -3.43
N ARG A 300 32.11 -9.66 -2.09
CA ARG A 300 32.74 -10.71 -1.25
C ARG A 300 34.19 -11.04 -1.67
N GLU A 301 34.98 -10.00 -1.96
CA GLU A 301 36.39 -10.11 -2.39
C GLU A 301 36.59 -10.86 -3.72
N GLN A 302 35.51 -11.08 -4.48
CA GLN A 302 35.53 -11.70 -5.80
C GLN A 302 35.19 -10.66 -6.88
N PRO A 303 35.73 -10.80 -8.10
CA PRO A 303 35.46 -9.90 -9.22
C PRO A 303 34.08 -10.14 -9.85
N VAL A 304 33.08 -10.46 -9.03
CA VAL A 304 31.69 -10.70 -9.43
C VAL A 304 30.74 -9.73 -8.72
N SER A 305 29.57 -9.51 -9.30
CA SER A 305 28.47 -8.77 -8.67
C SER A 305 27.48 -9.70 -7.97
N ARG A 306 26.55 -9.15 -7.18
CA ARG A 306 25.46 -9.94 -6.60
C ARG A 306 24.57 -10.54 -7.68
N ARG A 307 24.31 -9.76 -8.73
CA ARG A 307 23.49 -10.17 -9.88
C ARG A 307 24.11 -11.37 -10.62
N GLN A 308 25.43 -11.37 -10.80
CA GLN A 308 26.12 -12.49 -11.44
C GLN A 308 25.99 -13.78 -10.62
N ILE A 309 26.25 -13.73 -9.30
CA ILE A 309 26.07 -14.90 -8.42
C ILE A 309 24.62 -15.40 -8.45
N PHE A 310 23.65 -14.48 -8.46
CA PHE A 310 22.24 -14.84 -8.55
C PHE A 310 21.93 -15.58 -9.87
N GLN A 311 22.35 -15.03 -11.00
CA GLN A 311 22.09 -15.60 -12.32
C GLN A 311 22.74 -16.97 -12.50
N GLU A 312 23.97 -17.15 -12.01
CA GLU A 312 24.76 -18.38 -12.21
C GLU A 312 24.36 -19.52 -11.27
N ALA A 313 23.87 -19.22 -10.07
CA ALA A 313 23.75 -20.22 -9.00
C ALA A 313 22.40 -20.25 -8.28
N GLU A 314 21.50 -19.30 -8.50
CA GLU A 314 20.25 -19.20 -7.70
C GLU A 314 18.99 -19.03 -8.54
N ALA A 315 19.03 -18.32 -9.67
CA ALA A 315 17.85 -17.99 -10.47
C ALA A 315 17.07 -19.22 -10.95
N GLU A 316 17.76 -20.27 -11.42
CA GLU A 316 17.14 -21.51 -11.91
C GLU A 316 16.57 -22.39 -10.79
N LEU A 317 16.93 -22.14 -9.53
CA LEU A 317 16.49 -22.91 -8.37
C LEU A 317 15.26 -22.32 -7.69
N LEU A 318 14.85 -21.10 -8.07
CA LEU A 318 13.61 -20.50 -7.59
C LEU A 318 12.40 -21.18 -8.23
N ALA A 319 11.32 -21.33 -7.47
CA ALA A 319 10.07 -21.82 -7.99
C ALA A 319 9.46 -20.81 -8.99
N GLN A 320 8.80 -21.33 -10.03
CA GLN A 320 8.17 -20.50 -11.04
C GLN A 320 7.02 -19.67 -10.45
N LEU A 321 6.84 -18.46 -10.99
CA LEU A 321 5.70 -17.62 -10.64
C LEU A 321 4.40 -18.23 -11.17
N PRO A 322 3.29 -18.20 -10.40
CA PRO A 322 1.97 -18.53 -10.91
C PRO A 322 1.61 -17.62 -12.11
N GLN A 323 0.84 -18.15 -13.08
CA GLN A 323 0.39 -17.38 -14.24
C GLN A 323 -0.55 -16.24 -13.85
N GLU A 324 -1.38 -16.45 -12.83
CA GLU A 324 -2.28 -15.43 -12.30
C GLU A 324 -1.71 -14.78 -11.03
N PRO A 325 -1.76 -13.44 -10.92
CA PRO A 325 -1.31 -12.76 -9.72
C PRO A 325 -2.25 -13.08 -8.55
N PHE A 326 -1.68 -13.11 -7.34
CA PHE A 326 -2.51 -13.21 -6.14
C PHE A 326 -3.41 -11.96 -6.02
N LEU A 327 -4.71 -12.21 -5.87
CA LEU A 327 -5.71 -11.18 -5.60
C LEU A 327 -6.14 -11.29 -4.15
N PRO A 328 -5.88 -10.27 -3.31
CA PRO A 328 -6.25 -10.32 -1.90
C PRO A 328 -7.77 -10.42 -1.76
N THR A 329 -8.20 -11.40 -0.97
CA THR A 329 -9.61 -11.65 -0.68
C THR A 329 -10.01 -10.91 0.60
N VAL A 330 -10.98 -10.01 0.51
CA VAL A 330 -11.53 -9.27 1.66
C VAL A 330 -12.96 -9.74 1.93
N TRP A 331 -13.21 -10.21 3.15
CA TRP A 331 -14.54 -10.59 3.61
C TRP A 331 -15.18 -9.48 4.44
N LYS A 332 -16.46 -9.19 4.18
CA LYS A 332 -17.28 -8.23 4.92
C LYS A 332 -18.66 -8.80 5.14
N LYS A 333 -19.30 -8.44 6.26
CA LYS A 333 -20.73 -8.67 6.45
C LYS A 333 -21.51 -7.41 6.10
N SER A 334 -22.61 -7.57 5.39
CA SER A 334 -23.52 -6.47 5.08
C SER A 334 -24.96 -6.92 5.22
N LYS A 335 -25.83 -6.03 5.69
CA LYS A 335 -27.27 -6.31 5.79
C LYS A 335 -27.96 -5.84 4.51
N VAL A 336 -28.78 -6.69 3.91
CA VAL A 336 -29.56 -6.32 2.73
C VAL A 336 -30.64 -5.34 3.14
N ALA A 337 -30.61 -4.14 2.57
CA ALA A 337 -31.54 -3.07 2.85
C ALA A 337 -32.91 -3.31 2.18
N PRO A 338 -33.99 -2.61 2.60
CA PRO A 338 -35.33 -2.79 2.04
C PRO A 338 -35.44 -2.50 0.54
N ASP A 339 -34.51 -1.72 0.01
CA ASP A 339 -34.34 -1.45 -1.41
C ASP A 339 -33.52 -2.54 -2.12
N TRP A 340 -33.38 -3.74 -1.55
CA TRP A 340 -32.71 -4.92 -2.14
C TRP A 340 -31.26 -4.66 -2.58
N HIS A 341 -30.58 -3.72 -1.92
CA HIS A 341 -29.15 -3.46 -2.09
C HIS A 341 -28.37 -3.71 -0.80
N ILE A 342 -27.09 -4.03 -0.96
CA ILE A 342 -26.07 -4.00 0.09
C ILE A 342 -25.15 -2.80 -0.13
N THR A 343 -24.74 -2.17 0.97
CA THR A 343 -23.80 -1.04 0.90
C THR A 343 -22.39 -1.54 1.21
N ILE A 344 -21.46 -1.31 0.29
CA ILE A 344 -20.05 -1.61 0.48
C ILE A 344 -19.26 -0.32 0.27
N ALA A 345 -18.66 0.16 1.35
CA ALA A 345 -18.07 1.49 1.45
C ALA A 345 -19.08 2.62 1.13
N THR A 346 -19.16 3.04 -0.13
CA THR A 346 -20.09 4.10 -0.59
C THR A 346 -20.92 3.68 -1.80
N VAL A 347 -20.80 2.44 -2.25
CA VAL A 347 -21.48 1.92 -3.45
C VAL A 347 -22.54 0.92 -3.01
N HIS A 348 -23.67 0.93 -3.70
CA HIS A 348 -24.81 0.06 -3.45
C HIS A 348 -24.85 -1.04 -4.52
N TYR A 349 -24.83 -2.31 -4.11
CA TYR A 349 -24.88 -3.47 -5.01
C TYR A 349 -26.19 -4.22 -4.79
N SER A 350 -26.91 -4.50 -5.87
CA SER A 350 -28.17 -5.24 -5.80
C SER A 350 -27.96 -6.70 -5.37
N VAL A 351 -28.93 -7.25 -4.67
CA VAL A 351 -28.97 -8.66 -4.26
C VAL A 351 -30.39 -9.17 -4.55
N PRO A 352 -30.59 -10.46 -4.91
CA PRO A 352 -31.94 -10.98 -5.11
C PRO A 352 -32.85 -10.62 -3.94
N HIS A 353 -33.99 -10.00 -4.25
CA HIS A 353 -34.92 -9.42 -3.27
C HIS A 353 -35.41 -10.41 -2.19
N GLN A 354 -35.30 -11.71 -2.43
CA GLN A 354 -35.62 -12.77 -1.48
C GLN A 354 -34.78 -12.68 -0.19
N HIS A 355 -33.60 -12.05 -0.25
CA HIS A 355 -32.68 -11.90 0.88
C HIS A 355 -32.82 -10.56 1.62
N VAL A 356 -33.84 -9.75 1.33
CA VAL A 356 -34.07 -8.47 2.03
C VAL A 356 -34.18 -8.68 3.54
N GLY A 357 -33.40 -7.91 4.30
CA GLY A 357 -33.34 -8.00 5.76
C GLY A 357 -32.36 -9.06 6.29
N ALA A 358 -31.87 -9.97 5.46
CA ALA A 358 -30.83 -10.93 5.82
C ALA A 358 -29.45 -10.27 5.93
N THR A 359 -28.55 -10.90 6.67
CA THR A 359 -27.13 -10.53 6.71
C THR A 359 -26.37 -11.47 5.80
N VAL A 360 -25.66 -10.91 4.83
CA VAL A 360 -24.92 -11.66 3.80
C VAL A 360 -23.42 -11.46 3.98
N ASP A 361 -22.65 -12.45 3.59
CA ASP A 361 -21.20 -12.40 3.53
C ASP A 361 -20.78 -11.89 2.15
N VAL A 362 -19.84 -10.96 2.10
CA VAL A 362 -19.40 -10.29 0.88
C VAL A 362 -17.91 -10.50 0.74
N ARG A 363 -17.53 -11.18 -0.34
CA ARG A 363 -16.14 -11.44 -0.70
C ARG A 363 -15.74 -10.50 -1.82
N ILE A 364 -14.68 -9.73 -1.61
CA ILE A 364 -14.11 -8.82 -2.61
C ILE A 364 -12.75 -9.37 -3.00
N ARG A 365 -12.57 -9.70 -4.28
CA ARG A 365 -11.30 -10.19 -4.86
C ARG A 365 -10.96 -9.34 -6.08
N GLY A 366 -10.01 -8.40 -5.91
CA GLY A 366 -9.68 -7.43 -6.95
C GLY A 366 -10.89 -6.57 -7.31
N GLU A 367 -11.31 -6.62 -8.58
CA GLU A 367 -12.49 -5.90 -9.10
C GLU A 367 -13.78 -6.71 -9.02
N GLN A 368 -13.74 -7.95 -8.52
CA GLN A 368 -14.93 -8.78 -8.38
C GLN A 368 -15.45 -8.76 -6.94
N LEU A 369 -16.77 -8.66 -6.81
CA LEU A 369 -17.50 -8.71 -5.55
C LEU A 369 -18.54 -9.82 -5.62
N ASP A 370 -18.36 -10.86 -4.81
CA ASP A 370 -19.30 -11.97 -4.67
C ASP A 370 -20.06 -11.82 -3.35
N VAL A 371 -21.37 -12.02 -3.41
CA VAL A 371 -22.27 -11.99 -2.25
C VAL A 371 -22.74 -13.41 -1.96
N PHE A 372 -22.68 -13.81 -0.70
CA PHE A 372 -23.04 -15.13 -0.21
C PHE A 372 -24.15 -15.04 0.83
N ALA A 373 -25.16 -15.90 0.71
CA ALA A 373 -26.10 -16.19 1.79
C ALA A 373 -26.01 -17.68 2.13
N ASP A 374 -25.85 -18.01 3.41
CA ASP A 374 -25.79 -19.38 3.92
C ASP A 374 -24.78 -20.31 3.21
N GLY A 375 -23.72 -19.73 2.62
CA GLY A 375 -22.65 -20.45 1.91
C GLY A 375 -22.79 -20.48 0.39
N ASP A 376 -23.94 -20.10 -0.16
CA ASP A 376 -24.19 -20.08 -1.61
C ASP A 376 -23.98 -18.68 -2.20
N THR A 377 -23.37 -18.60 -3.39
CA THR A 377 -23.21 -17.34 -4.12
C THR A 377 -24.56 -16.88 -4.67
N ILE A 378 -25.08 -15.77 -4.17
CA ILE A 378 -26.38 -15.21 -4.57
C ILE A 378 -26.27 -14.07 -5.59
N ALA A 379 -25.12 -13.41 -5.66
CA ALA A 379 -24.87 -12.35 -6.63
C ALA A 379 -23.36 -12.15 -6.86
N THR A 380 -22.97 -11.78 -8.08
CA THR A 380 -21.60 -11.37 -8.42
C THR A 380 -21.65 -10.05 -9.17
N HIS A 381 -20.81 -9.09 -8.76
CA HIS A 381 -20.74 -7.74 -9.31
C HIS A 381 -19.30 -7.34 -9.60
N THR A 382 -19.12 -6.40 -10.52
CA THR A 382 -17.86 -5.66 -10.68
C THR A 382 -17.84 -4.47 -9.73
N VAL A 383 -16.75 -4.28 -9.00
CA VAL A 383 -16.55 -3.18 -8.05
C VAL A 383 -16.51 -1.85 -8.80
N SER A 384 -17.41 -0.94 -8.46
CA SER A 384 -17.43 0.41 -9.04
C SER A 384 -16.56 1.37 -8.24
N ALA A 385 -15.78 2.20 -8.94
CA ALA A 385 -15.00 3.29 -8.34
C ALA A 385 -15.82 4.56 -8.06
N GLN A 386 -17.06 4.64 -8.58
CA GLN A 386 -17.89 5.82 -8.45
C GLN A 386 -18.59 5.85 -7.08
N ARG A 387 -18.26 6.86 -6.26
CA ARG A 387 -18.89 7.06 -4.95
C ARG A 387 -20.40 7.27 -5.09
N GLY A 388 -21.19 6.57 -4.27
CA GLY A 388 -22.65 6.69 -4.27
C GLY A 388 -23.35 5.99 -5.44
N ALA A 389 -22.62 5.23 -6.28
CA ALA A 389 -23.23 4.54 -7.40
C ALA A 389 -24.13 3.37 -6.96
N TYR A 390 -25.13 3.08 -7.79
CA TYR A 390 -25.97 1.88 -7.68
C TYR A 390 -25.60 0.94 -8.82
N VAL A 391 -25.09 -0.24 -8.46
CA VAL A 391 -24.78 -1.35 -9.37
C VAL A 391 -25.92 -2.36 -9.24
N THR A 392 -26.85 -2.25 -10.19
CA THR A 392 -28.15 -2.89 -10.11
C THR A 392 -28.29 -3.89 -11.24
N ASP A 393 -28.42 -5.17 -10.90
CA ASP A 393 -28.85 -6.21 -11.81
C ASP A 393 -30.38 -6.25 -11.83
N VAL A 394 -30.95 -6.20 -13.02
CA VAL A 394 -32.39 -6.23 -13.24
C VAL A 394 -32.99 -7.56 -12.75
N ALA A 395 -32.24 -8.66 -12.83
CA ALA A 395 -32.68 -9.97 -12.37
C ALA A 395 -32.91 -10.05 -10.85
N HIS A 396 -32.33 -9.13 -10.08
CA HIS A 396 -32.51 -9.09 -8.62
C HIS A 396 -33.81 -8.42 -8.18
N CYS A 397 -34.47 -7.70 -9.09
CA CYS A 397 -35.69 -6.95 -8.84
C CYS A 397 -36.88 -7.88 -8.50
N PRO A 398 -37.77 -7.52 -7.56
CA PRO A 398 -39.01 -8.26 -7.34
C PRO A 398 -39.92 -8.30 -8.59
N PRO A 399 -40.62 -9.42 -8.85
CA PRO A 399 -41.63 -9.48 -9.91
C PRO A 399 -42.70 -8.40 -9.73
N GLY A 400 -42.95 -7.61 -10.78
CA GLY A 400 -43.89 -6.47 -10.72
C GLY A 400 -43.27 -5.13 -10.31
N MET A 401 -41.96 -5.10 -9.99
CA MET A 401 -41.20 -3.88 -9.70
C MET A 401 -40.14 -3.57 -10.77
N GLU A 402 -40.09 -4.36 -11.85
CA GLU A 402 -39.24 -4.15 -13.05
C GLU A 402 -39.45 -2.75 -13.66
N ASP A 403 -40.66 -2.19 -13.52
CA ASP A 403 -41.04 -0.82 -13.90
C ASP A 403 -40.57 0.27 -12.91
N ALA A 404 -39.80 -0.06 -11.86
CA ALA A 404 -39.29 0.95 -10.93
C ALA A 404 -38.26 1.89 -11.57
N ASN A 405 -37.55 1.45 -12.62
CA ASN A 405 -36.76 2.34 -13.49
C ASN A 405 -37.64 3.34 -14.28
N ASN A 406 -38.95 3.07 -14.37
CA ASN A 406 -39.95 3.94 -14.97
C ASN A 406 -40.60 4.90 -13.96
N LEU A 407 -40.29 4.82 -12.65
CA LEU A 407 -40.94 5.68 -11.62
C LEU A 407 -40.64 7.17 -11.78
N TRP A 408 -39.70 7.56 -12.63
CA TRP A 408 -39.36 8.94 -12.94
C TRP A 408 -38.91 9.12 -14.39
N SER A 409 -39.50 8.39 -15.36
CA SER A 409 -39.21 8.58 -16.79
C SER A 409 -40.08 9.68 -17.41
N SER A 410 -39.63 10.28 -18.51
CA SER A 410 -40.45 11.18 -19.32
C SER A 410 -41.80 10.55 -19.69
N GLN A 411 -41.79 9.25 -19.99
CA GLN A 411 -42.99 8.50 -20.35
C GLN A 411 -43.97 8.35 -19.18
N TYR A 412 -43.47 8.18 -17.97
CA TYR A 412 -44.29 8.18 -16.75
C TYR A 412 -45.04 9.51 -16.59
N PHE A 413 -44.35 10.64 -16.69
CA PHE A 413 -44.98 11.96 -16.59
C PHE A 413 -46.00 12.22 -17.69
N LEU A 414 -45.73 11.82 -18.93
CA LEU A 414 -46.67 11.93 -20.04
C LEU A 414 -47.91 11.05 -19.87
N THR A 415 -47.74 9.84 -19.33
CA THR A 415 -48.85 8.91 -19.05
C THR A 415 -49.74 9.46 -17.93
N GLN A 416 -49.16 10.00 -16.85
CA GLN A 416 -49.94 10.65 -15.79
C GLN A 416 -50.65 11.93 -16.28
N ALA A 417 -50.01 12.73 -17.13
CA ALA A 417 -50.62 13.92 -17.71
C ALA A 417 -51.82 13.59 -18.62
N THR A 418 -51.75 12.47 -19.36
CA THR A 418 -52.85 11.99 -20.21
C THR A 418 -54.12 11.67 -19.42
N ARG A 419 -53.98 11.22 -18.16
CA ARG A 419 -55.12 10.95 -17.26
C ARG A 419 -55.82 12.22 -16.78
N VAL A 420 -55.19 13.40 -16.93
CA VAL A 420 -55.80 14.70 -16.64
C VAL A 420 -56.46 15.24 -17.91
N GLY A 421 -55.75 15.23 -19.04
CA GLY A 421 -56.30 15.59 -20.34
C GLY A 421 -55.24 15.87 -21.42
N PRO A 422 -55.67 16.09 -22.67
CA PRO A 422 -54.79 16.26 -23.83
C PRO A 422 -53.91 17.53 -23.75
N ASN A 423 -54.43 18.63 -23.21
CA ASN A 423 -53.68 19.88 -23.09
C ASN A 423 -52.66 19.82 -21.94
N THR A 424 -53.00 19.13 -20.84
CA THR A 424 -52.04 18.85 -19.76
C THR A 424 -50.88 17.99 -20.26
N ARG A 425 -51.15 16.99 -21.11
CA ARG A 425 -50.10 16.18 -21.75
C ARG A 425 -49.17 17.04 -22.62
N LYS A 426 -49.73 17.91 -23.47
CA LYS A 426 -48.94 18.80 -24.34
C LYS A 426 -48.09 19.79 -23.50
N ALA A 427 -48.66 20.35 -22.44
CA ALA A 427 -47.94 21.25 -21.53
C ALA A 427 -46.75 20.57 -20.83
N ILE A 428 -46.92 19.31 -20.39
CA ILE A 428 -45.83 18.54 -19.76
C ILE A 428 -44.77 18.12 -20.80
N ALA A 429 -45.16 17.81 -22.04
CA ALA A 429 -44.22 17.52 -23.12
C ALA A 429 -43.33 18.73 -23.44
N ASP A 430 -43.94 19.92 -23.58
CA ASP A 430 -43.22 21.17 -23.84
C ASP A 430 -42.30 21.56 -22.66
N LEU A 431 -42.72 21.30 -21.42
CA LEU A 431 -41.91 21.51 -20.22
C LEU A 431 -40.67 20.60 -20.20
N LEU A 432 -40.83 19.32 -20.54
CA LEU A 432 -39.74 18.35 -20.62
C LEU A 432 -38.75 18.73 -21.74
N ALA A 433 -39.25 19.19 -22.89
CA ALA A 433 -38.44 19.64 -24.03
C ALA A 433 -37.72 20.98 -23.79
N SER A 434 -38.23 21.81 -22.88
CA SER A 434 -37.64 23.13 -22.58
C SER A 434 -36.31 23.09 -21.80
N LYS A 435 -35.95 21.93 -21.24
CA LYS A 435 -34.74 21.76 -20.41
C LYS A 435 -33.66 21.00 -21.17
N PRO A 436 -32.38 21.44 -21.10
CA PRO A 436 -31.27 20.75 -21.76
C PRO A 436 -31.01 19.36 -21.16
N ILE A 437 -31.32 19.19 -19.86
CA ILE A 437 -31.30 17.89 -19.18
C ILE A 437 -32.75 17.60 -18.76
N VAL A 438 -33.36 16.59 -19.36
CA VAL A 438 -34.78 16.24 -19.18
C VAL A 438 -35.13 15.96 -17.71
N ALA A 439 -34.20 15.39 -16.95
CA ALA A 439 -34.38 15.12 -15.52
C ALA A 439 -34.64 16.38 -14.67
N GLN A 440 -34.17 17.56 -15.11
CA GLN A 440 -34.42 18.83 -14.42
C GLN A 440 -35.89 19.27 -14.51
N ALA A 441 -36.66 18.74 -15.47
CA ALA A 441 -38.09 19.02 -15.63
C ALA A 441 -38.99 18.08 -14.80
N TYR A 442 -38.46 17.00 -14.22
CA TYR A 442 -39.25 16.01 -13.47
C TYR A 442 -39.90 16.57 -12.19
N LEU A 443 -39.17 17.33 -11.39
CA LEU A 443 -39.72 17.94 -10.18
C LEU A 443 -40.82 18.98 -10.50
N PRO A 444 -40.61 19.91 -11.47
CA PRO A 444 -41.68 20.78 -11.97
C PRO A 444 -42.90 20.01 -12.51
N ALA A 445 -42.70 18.95 -13.31
CA ALA A 445 -43.78 18.14 -13.86
C ALA A 445 -44.60 17.46 -12.75
N ARG A 446 -43.92 16.90 -11.74
CA ARG A 446 -44.57 16.31 -10.55
C ARG A 446 -45.42 17.33 -9.82
N ASN A 447 -44.88 18.53 -9.60
CA ASN A 447 -45.57 19.58 -8.86
C ASN A 447 -46.82 20.09 -9.62
N ILE A 448 -46.76 20.17 -10.95
CA ILE A 448 -47.90 20.53 -11.81
C ILE A 448 -49.00 19.47 -11.72
N LEU A 449 -48.66 18.20 -11.89
CA LEU A 449 -49.63 17.10 -11.82
C LEU A 449 -50.25 16.95 -10.42
N ALA A 450 -49.51 17.27 -9.36
CA ALA A 450 -50.01 17.27 -8.00
C ALA A 450 -51.15 18.30 -7.77
N MET A 451 -51.15 19.42 -8.49
CA MET A 451 -52.23 20.43 -8.40
C MET A 451 -53.56 19.94 -9.01
N GLY A 452 -53.50 18.96 -9.91
CA GLY A 452 -54.65 18.42 -10.64
C GLY A 452 -55.31 17.21 -9.99
N LYS A 453 -55.15 16.99 -8.68
CA LYS A 453 -55.78 15.85 -8.01
C LYS A 453 -57.27 16.12 -7.71
N GLY A 454 -58.08 15.05 -7.76
CA GLY A 454 -59.51 15.10 -7.42
C GLY A 454 -60.31 16.08 -8.28
N ALA A 455 -61.07 16.98 -7.64
CA ALA A 455 -61.94 17.96 -8.28
C ALA A 455 -61.19 19.05 -9.09
N ASN A 456 -59.86 19.16 -8.97
CA ASN A 456 -59.07 20.16 -9.68
C ASN A 456 -58.61 19.74 -11.09
N LYS A 457 -58.85 18.49 -11.51
CA LYS A 457 -58.54 18.00 -12.86
C LYS A 457 -59.04 18.91 -14.00
N PRO A 458 -60.33 19.30 -14.04
CA PRO A 458 -60.83 20.15 -15.12
C PRO A 458 -60.24 21.56 -15.10
N ILE A 459 -59.93 22.08 -13.90
CA ILE A 459 -59.32 23.41 -13.73
C ILE A 459 -57.86 23.39 -14.23
N LEU A 460 -57.12 22.31 -13.93
CA LEU A 460 -55.75 22.14 -14.43
C LEU A 460 -55.74 22.00 -15.95
N GLU A 461 -56.63 21.20 -16.53
CA GLU A 461 -56.72 21.00 -17.98
C GLU A 461 -57.06 22.31 -18.71
N GLN A 462 -58.01 23.10 -18.21
CA GLN A 462 -58.36 24.42 -18.77
C GLN A 462 -57.21 25.43 -18.64
N ALA A 463 -56.46 25.37 -17.54
CA ALA A 463 -55.29 26.22 -17.34
C ALA A 463 -54.16 25.84 -18.30
N CYS A 464 -53.92 24.55 -18.53
CA CYS A 464 -52.97 24.05 -19.52
C CYS A 464 -53.41 24.41 -20.95
N HIS A 465 -54.71 24.33 -21.28
CA HIS A 465 -55.25 24.76 -22.57
C HIS A 465 -54.88 26.23 -22.86
N ARG A 466 -55.17 27.16 -21.94
CA ARG A 466 -54.85 28.59 -22.12
C ARG A 466 -53.35 28.90 -22.24
N LEU A 467 -52.48 28.03 -21.72
CA LEU A 467 -51.03 28.20 -21.80
C LEU A 467 -50.43 27.62 -23.08
N VAL A 468 -51.09 26.64 -23.69
CA VAL A 468 -50.64 25.90 -24.87
C VAL A 468 -51.31 26.39 -26.16
N ASP A 469 -52.42 27.12 -26.05
CA ASP A 469 -53.14 27.75 -27.15
C ASP A 469 -52.26 28.78 -27.89
N GLU A 470 -52.06 28.56 -29.19
CA GLU A 470 -51.18 29.36 -30.05
C GLU A 470 -51.71 30.76 -30.34
N SER A 471 -53.02 30.99 -30.11
CA SER A 471 -53.65 32.30 -30.23
C SER A 471 -53.26 33.26 -29.10
N THR A 472 -52.76 32.72 -27.97
CA THR A 472 -52.34 33.49 -26.81
C THR A 472 -50.81 33.53 -26.76
N ARG A 473 -50.23 34.71 -26.49
CA ARG A 473 -48.77 34.96 -26.45
C ARG A 473 -48.03 33.80 -25.74
N ARG A 474 -47.23 33.01 -26.47
CA ARG A 474 -46.52 31.82 -25.93
C ARG A 474 -45.81 32.16 -24.62
N ARG A 475 -46.29 31.61 -23.51
CA ARG A 475 -45.64 31.73 -22.19
C ARG A 475 -44.83 30.47 -21.94
N VAL A 476 -43.64 30.64 -21.36
CA VAL A 476 -42.83 29.50 -20.91
C VAL A 476 -43.61 28.71 -19.86
N ILE A 477 -43.79 27.42 -20.11
CA ILE A 477 -44.50 26.54 -19.19
C ILE A 477 -43.62 26.34 -17.95
N SER A 478 -44.16 26.72 -16.81
CA SER A 478 -43.54 26.56 -15.50
C SER A 478 -44.62 26.34 -14.45
N TYR A 479 -44.22 25.80 -13.30
CA TYR A 479 -45.13 25.59 -12.17
C TYR A 479 -45.89 26.88 -11.80
N THR A 480 -45.18 28.01 -11.71
CA THR A 480 -45.77 29.31 -11.36
C THR A 480 -46.76 29.78 -12.42
N ALA A 481 -46.45 29.59 -13.71
CA ALA A 481 -47.35 29.94 -14.80
C ALA A 481 -48.66 29.14 -14.75
N VAL A 482 -48.56 27.82 -14.52
CA VAL A 482 -49.74 26.94 -14.39
C VAL A 482 -50.55 27.31 -13.15
N LYS A 483 -49.91 27.54 -12.01
CA LYS A 483 -50.58 27.93 -10.75
C LYS A 483 -51.36 29.24 -10.92
N ASN A 484 -50.75 30.26 -11.53
CA ASN A 484 -51.39 31.55 -11.77
C ASN A 484 -52.56 31.41 -12.77
N MET A 485 -52.43 30.55 -13.78
CA MET A 485 -53.49 30.30 -14.73
C MET A 485 -54.67 29.53 -14.09
N MET A 486 -54.40 28.57 -13.21
CA MET A 486 -55.46 27.92 -12.42
C MET A 486 -56.21 28.91 -11.53
N ALA A 487 -55.51 29.90 -10.95
CA ALA A 487 -56.16 30.97 -10.19
C ALA A 487 -57.07 31.84 -11.07
N ALA A 488 -56.61 32.18 -12.29
CA ALA A 488 -57.42 32.92 -13.27
C ALA A 488 -58.65 32.12 -13.75
N VAL A 489 -58.50 30.81 -13.99
CA VAL A 489 -59.63 29.93 -14.34
C VAL A 489 -60.64 29.86 -13.19
N ARG A 490 -60.18 29.81 -11.94
CA ARG A 490 -61.06 29.85 -10.76
C ARG A 490 -61.80 31.18 -10.61
N SER A 491 -61.13 32.31 -10.85
CA SER A 491 -61.80 33.62 -10.82
C SER A 491 -62.84 33.76 -11.92
N ASP A 492 -62.55 33.23 -13.11
CA ASP A 492 -63.50 33.26 -14.24
C ASP A 492 -64.70 32.34 -14.00
N GLN A 493 -64.50 31.18 -13.36
CA GLN A 493 -65.60 30.29 -12.96
C GLN A 493 -66.45 30.87 -11.83
N ALA A 494 -65.87 31.71 -10.97
CA ALA A 494 -66.60 32.45 -9.94
C ALA A 494 -67.37 33.66 -10.51
N ALA A 495 -66.91 34.22 -11.64
CA ALA A 495 -67.61 35.26 -12.38
C ALA A 495 -68.72 34.64 -13.27
N ARG A 496 -69.94 34.56 -12.73
CA ARG A 496 -71.16 34.09 -13.43
C ARG A 496 -71.39 34.85 -14.77
N PRO A 497 -71.90 34.21 -15.84
CA PRO A 497 -72.11 34.86 -17.13
C PRO A 497 -73.15 35.99 -17.06
N THR A 498 -72.78 37.18 -17.54
CA THR A 498 -73.72 38.27 -17.82
C THR A 498 -74.39 38.00 -19.16
N THR A 499 -75.71 37.79 -19.17
CA THR A 499 -76.51 37.77 -20.41
C THR A 499 -76.36 39.12 -21.12
N PRO A 500 -76.03 39.18 -22.43
CA PRO A 500 -76.07 40.44 -23.15
C PRO A 500 -77.53 40.92 -23.20
N PRO A 501 -77.83 42.20 -22.90
CA PRO A 501 -79.19 42.71 -23.06
C PRO A 501 -79.58 42.69 -24.54
N ALA A 502 -80.79 42.21 -24.83
CA ALA A 502 -81.39 42.26 -26.15
C ALA A 502 -81.41 43.71 -26.69
N PRO A 503 -81.30 43.93 -28.01
CA PRO A 503 -81.25 45.27 -28.58
C PRO A 503 -82.58 45.98 -28.32
N ARG A 504 -82.55 47.02 -27.48
CA ARG A 504 -83.69 47.92 -27.30
C ARG A 504 -83.80 48.85 -28.50
N ALA A 505 -84.97 48.83 -29.12
CA ALA A 505 -85.38 49.77 -30.16
C ALA A 505 -85.27 51.22 -29.65
N HIS A 506 -84.80 52.11 -30.53
CA HIS A 506 -84.69 53.54 -30.28
C HIS A 506 -86.04 54.18 -29.96
N ALA A 507 -86.12 54.87 -28.83
CA ALA A 507 -87.03 56.00 -28.64
C ALA A 507 -86.24 57.15 -28.01
N ARG A 508 -86.27 58.30 -28.70
CA ARG A 508 -85.61 59.55 -28.31
C ARG A 508 -86.31 60.18 -27.10
N SER A 509 -85.55 60.68 -26.13
CA SER A 509 -85.91 61.88 -25.37
C SER A 509 -84.71 62.50 -24.65
N THR A 510 -84.73 63.82 -24.59
CA THR A 510 -83.71 64.86 -24.30
C THR A 510 -83.17 64.93 -22.85
N PRO A 511 -81.99 65.59 -22.61
CA PRO A 511 -81.33 65.73 -21.30
C PRO A 511 -81.72 67.05 -20.58
N PRO A 512 -81.61 67.20 -19.24
CA PRO A 512 -80.40 67.77 -18.58
C PRO A 512 -80.28 67.45 -17.04
N PRO A 513 -79.51 68.14 -16.18
CA PRO A 513 -78.22 68.84 -16.32
C PRO A 513 -77.11 68.32 -15.36
N HIS A 514 -75.88 68.82 -15.58
CA HIS A 514 -74.68 68.67 -14.77
C HIS A 514 -74.70 69.47 -13.46
N LEU A 515 -74.07 68.93 -12.38
CA LEU A 515 -73.43 69.70 -11.31
C LEU A 515 -72.11 69.03 -10.85
N PRO A 516 -71.13 69.80 -10.34
CA PRO A 516 -69.70 69.51 -10.48
C PRO A 516 -69.03 68.83 -9.27
N ARG A 517 -67.84 68.28 -9.56
CA ARG A 517 -66.85 67.72 -8.63
C ARG A 517 -66.48 68.69 -7.51
N ASP A 518 -66.18 68.14 -6.32
CA ASP A 518 -65.32 68.80 -5.34
C ASP A 518 -64.10 67.92 -4.98
N ARG A 519 -62.95 68.58 -4.86
CA ARG A 519 -61.65 68.02 -4.49
C ARG A 519 -61.36 68.43 -3.05
N GLY A 520 -61.08 67.48 -2.16
CA GLY A 520 -60.56 67.79 -0.84
C GLY A 520 -59.76 66.60 -0.31
N GLY A 521 -58.43 66.71 -0.36
CA GLY A 521 -57.54 65.79 0.32
C GLY A 521 -57.51 66.09 1.83
N MET A 522 -57.39 65.04 2.64
CA MET A 522 -56.84 65.19 3.98
C MET A 522 -55.83 64.08 4.26
N LEU A 523 -54.65 64.56 4.66
CA LEU A 523 -53.46 63.86 5.12
C LEU A 523 -53.72 63.18 6.47
N GLY A 524 -52.99 62.08 6.70
CA GLY A 524 -53.17 61.15 7.80
C GLY A 524 -52.80 61.69 9.19
N GLY A 525 -53.43 61.07 10.19
CA GLY A 525 -53.20 61.31 11.61
C GLY A 525 -51.98 60.58 12.17
N VAL A 526 -51.33 61.24 13.12
CA VAL A 526 -49.96 61.04 13.66
C VAL A 526 -49.79 59.82 14.58
N GLY A 527 -50.67 58.82 14.47
CA GLY A 527 -50.72 57.66 15.39
C GLY A 527 -49.90 56.44 14.98
N GLN A 528 -49.29 56.44 13.78
CA GLN A 528 -48.58 55.26 13.25
C GLN A 528 -47.07 55.22 13.58
N PHE A 529 -46.57 56.14 14.40
CA PHE A 529 -45.15 56.20 14.78
C PHE A 529 -44.94 56.11 16.31
N SER A 530 -45.72 55.27 17.00
CA SER A 530 -45.43 54.92 18.40
C SER A 530 -44.37 53.81 18.49
N LEU A 531 -43.40 53.99 19.38
CA LEU A 531 -42.25 53.12 19.62
C LEU A 531 -42.63 51.72 20.14
N GLU A 532 -43.82 51.57 20.74
CA GLU A 532 -44.35 50.29 21.23
C GLU A 532 -44.79 49.35 20.09
N ALA A 533 -45.12 49.88 18.91
CA ALA A 533 -45.48 49.07 17.75
C ALA A 533 -44.24 48.46 17.03
N LEU A 534 -43.03 48.93 17.36
CA LEU A 534 -41.78 48.54 16.69
C LEU A 534 -40.89 47.60 17.51
N THR A 535 -41.15 47.41 18.82
CA THR A 535 -40.35 46.51 19.67
C THR A 535 -41.27 45.53 20.40
N GLY A 536 -41.78 44.54 19.66
CA GLY A 536 -42.72 43.53 20.16
C GLY A 536 -42.19 42.81 21.40
N THR A 537 -42.81 43.08 22.56
CA THR A 537 -42.62 42.30 23.78
C THR A 537 -43.83 42.42 24.70
N SER A 538 -44.62 41.34 24.75
CA SER A 538 -45.45 40.87 25.87
C SER A 538 -46.26 39.69 25.31
N GLY A 539 -46.10 38.43 25.73
CA GLY A 539 -45.61 37.91 27.00
C GLY A 539 -46.80 37.33 27.76
N ASN A 540 -46.96 36.00 27.64
CA ASN A 540 -47.66 35.08 28.56
C ASN A 540 -49.18 35.21 28.70
N GLU A 541 -49.98 34.17 28.95
CA GLU A 541 -49.76 32.77 29.33
C GLU A 541 -51.10 32.00 29.17
N GLU A 542 -51.00 30.68 28.97
CA GLU A 542 -51.87 29.58 29.45
C GLU A 542 -53.41 29.61 29.31
N GLU A 543 -53.99 28.59 28.66
CA GLU A 543 -54.60 27.45 29.39
C GLU A 543 -54.99 26.26 28.47
N SER A 544 -54.34 25.13 28.76
CA SER A 544 -54.69 23.69 28.65
C SER A 544 -55.95 23.21 27.90
N LYS A 545 -55.74 22.34 26.90
CA LYS A 545 -55.94 20.88 27.04
C LYS A 545 -55.35 20.08 25.88
#